data_AF-A0A8J5HG54-F1
#
_entry.id   AF-A0A8J5HG54-F1
#
_cell.length_a   1.000
_cell.length_b   1.000
_cell.length_c   1.000
_cell.angle_alpha   90.00
_cell.angle_beta   90.00
_cell.angle_gamma   90.00
#
_symmetry.space_group_name_H-M   'P 1'
#
loop_
_entity.id
_entity.type
_entity.pdbx_description
1 polymer ?
#
loop_
_entity_poly.entity_id
_entity_poly.type
_entity_poly.pdbx_seq_one_letter_code
_entity_poly.pdbx_strand_id
1 'polypeptide(L)'
;MSLTRLLSCSRAMAVAVAASLLPFFYHLLVLSASRWLYAGAAYIAYNTSGSLVPGKINVHLVPHSHDDVGWLKTIDQYYVGSNNSIQGKQGACIQNVLDSVVEALLNDKNRKLSSTGGGDSRAIPRRSWCMHDEAAVHYIDMIDQTTLGHQFLKQEFGQVPRIAWQIDPFGHSAVQAYLLGAEVGFDALYFSRIDYQDRQKRTDTKSLEVVWRGSKTLGSSVDIFTGIFPKDYEPPPGGFYFEVNDESPVIQDDPLLFDYNVQERVDDFVAAALSQDARINALYSTPSIYTDAKHAANEAWPLKMDDFFPYADRANAYWTGYFTSRPALKAYAARQLEFLKRGSYGLTTNSLAEALAIAQHHDAITGTEKQHVADDYAKRLAIGYTEAAKLVESTLTSLTESHSSSGHDGGDAVTTKFEQCSLLNISYCPASESEIKDGRSLVVLVYNSLGWRREDIIRIPVISDAILVTDHEGKIIKSQLLPINSASLSLRKTYVQAYIGSSPSVTPKYWLAFPVTVEALGFSTYFIRSSETRGTHAFMSIVDSSQGMKNSAKEVKTSIEQTYSYYVGNNGSEIDPQASGAYVFRPSGKFPIESDKH
;
A
#
# COMPACT_ATOMS: atom_id res chain seq x y z
N MET A 1 -108.60 12.19 -37.02
CA MET A 1 -108.59 13.64 -37.35
C MET A 1 -107.36 14.23 -36.70
N SER A 2 -106.55 15.10 -37.27
CA SER A 2 -106.36 15.66 -38.60
C SER A 2 -105.13 16.56 -38.48
N LEU A 3 -104.52 16.94 -39.61
CA LEU A 3 -103.67 18.12 -39.79
C LEU A 3 -102.33 18.16 -39.02
N THR A 4 -101.16 17.96 -39.64
CA THR A 4 -100.52 18.78 -40.68
C THR A 4 -100.43 20.28 -40.35
N ARG A 5 -99.17 20.76 -40.33
CA ARG A 5 -98.71 22.16 -40.51
C ARG A 5 -99.05 23.16 -39.40
N LEU A 6 -98.02 23.57 -38.66
CA LEU A 6 -97.53 24.94 -38.69
C LEU A 6 -96.18 25.01 -37.95
N LEU A 7 -95.31 25.92 -38.39
CA LEU A 7 -93.96 26.22 -37.88
C LEU A 7 -92.80 25.54 -38.61
N SER A 8 -92.82 25.65 -39.95
CA SER A 8 -91.60 25.86 -40.74
C SER A 8 -91.01 27.25 -40.45
N CYS A 9 -90.51 27.48 -39.23
CA CYS A 9 -89.71 28.67 -38.90
C CYS A 9 -89.03 28.52 -37.53
N SER A 10 -88.20 27.48 -37.33
CA SER A 10 -87.28 27.39 -36.16
C SER A 10 -86.22 26.27 -36.25
N ARG A 11 -86.00 25.64 -37.42
CA ARG A 11 -84.94 24.61 -37.57
C ARG A 11 -83.57 25.15 -38.01
N ALA A 12 -83.46 26.44 -38.35
CA ALA A 12 -82.18 27.05 -38.75
C ALA A 12 -81.36 27.64 -37.59
N MET A 13 -81.95 27.81 -36.39
CA MET A 13 -81.24 28.39 -35.23
C MET A 13 -80.74 27.35 -34.21
N ALA A 14 -81.29 26.13 -34.22
CA ALA A 14 -80.85 25.06 -33.30
C ALA A 14 -79.60 24.30 -33.77
N VAL A 15 -79.24 24.38 -35.06
CA VAL A 15 -78.04 23.70 -35.60
C VAL A 15 -76.76 24.52 -35.38
N ALA A 16 -76.87 25.85 -35.22
CA ALA A 16 -75.71 26.73 -35.00
C ALA A 16 -75.20 26.75 -33.53
N VAL A 17 -76.02 26.34 -32.56
CA VAL A 17 -75.61 26.28 -31.14
C VAL A 17 -75.00 24.91 -30.78
N ALA A 18 -75.39 23.83 -31.48
CA ALA A 18 -74.81 22.51 -31.25
C ALA A 18 -73.40 22.34 -31.85
N ALA A 19 -73.07 23.06 -32.93
CA ALA A 19 -71.77 22.97 -33.60
C ALA A 19 -70.65 23.78 -32.92
N SER A 20 -70.98 24.72 -32.04
CA SER A 20 -70.00 25.55 -31.30
C SER A 20 -69.68 25.02 -29.89
N LEU A 21 -70.44 24.05 -29.39
CA LEU A 21 -70.21 23.41 -28.08
C LEU A 21 -69.43 22.09 -28.17
N LEU A 22 -69.40 21.43 -29.32
CA LEU A 22 -68.63 20.20 -29.55
C LEU A 22 -67.10 20.37 -29.36
N PRO A 23 -66.45 21.45 -29.84
CA PRO A 23 -65.03 21.70 -29.56
C PRO A 23 -64.79 22.06 -28.08
N PHE A 24 -65.76 22.69 -27.43
CA PHE A 24 -65.66 23.15 -26.04
C PHE A 24 -65.79 21.98 -25.05
N PHE A 25 -66.70 21.03 -25.31
CA PHE A 25 -66.80 19.80 -24.52
C PHE A 25 -65.65 18.83 -24.81
N TYR A 26 -65.15 18.76 -26.05
CA TYR A 26 -63.96 17.96 -26.36
C TYR A 26 -62.69 18.56 -25.71
N HIS A 27 -62.52 19.89 -25.71
CA HIS A 27 -61.44 20.53 -24.95
C HIS A 27 -61.62 20.42 -23.44
N LEU A 28 -62.84 20.49 -22.88
CA LEU A 28 -63.03 20.23 -21.44
C LEU A 28 -62.81 18.76 -21.06
N LEU A 29 -63.16 17.80 -21.92
CA LEU A 29 -62.86 16.38 -21.70
C LEU A 29 -61.37 16.08 -21.85
N VAL A 30 -60.68 16.71 -22.80
CA VAL A 30 -59.23 16.59 -22.94
C VAL A 30 -58.49 17.33 -21.81
N LEU A 31 -58.98 18.48 -21.33
CA LEU A 31 -58.42 19.22 -20.18
C LEU A 31 -58.74 18.57 -18.83
N SER A 32 -59.86 17.87 -18.69
CA SER A 32 -60.17 17.06 -17.51
C SER A 32 -59.44 15.71 -17.54
N ALA A 33 -59.33 15.05 -18.69
CA ALA A 33 -58.51 13.83 -18.84
C ALA A 33 -57.02 14.12 -18.67
N SER A 34 -56.50 15.27 -19.12
CA SER A 34 -55.11 15.69 -18.87
C SER A 34 -54.88 16.19 -17.44
N ARG A 35 -55.92 16.59 -16.68
CA ARG A 35 -55.81 16.80 -15.23
C ARG A 35 -55.77 15.50 -14.41
N TRP A 36 -56.19 14.37 -14.98
CA TRP A 36 -56.12 13.04 -14.34
C TRP A 36 -54.95 12.18 -14.84
N LEU A 37 -54.11 12.70 -15.74
CA LEU A 37 -52.92 12.01 -16.27
C LEU A 37 -51.60 12.70 -15.90
N TYR A 38 -51.62 13.70 -15.02
CA TYR A 38 -50.44 14.00 -14.21
C TYR A 38 -50.41 13.00 -13.06
N ALA A 39 -50.01 11.76 -13.36
CA ALA A 39 -49.27 10.97 -12.39
C ALA A 39 -47.95 11.74 -12.19
N GLY A 40 -47.97 12.73 -11.29
CA GLY A 40 -46.73 13.24 -10.75
C GLY A 40 -46.00 12.02 -10.21
N ALA A 41 -44.77 11.79 -10.65
CA ALA A 41 -43.89 10.81 -10.04
C ALA A 41 -43.89 11.12 -8.54
N ALA A 42 -44.61 10.33 -7.76
CA ALA A 42 -44.63 10.48 -6.32
C ALA A 42 -43.23 10.06 -5.90
N TYR A 43 -42.39 11.02 -5.54
CA TYR A 43 -41.09 10.74 -4.99
C TYR A 43 -41.32 9.90 -3.72
N ILE A 44 -41.03 8.60 -3.78
CA ILE A 44 -41.13 7.72 -2.62
C ILE A 44 -40.04 8.19 -1.66
N ALA A 45 -40.44 8.78 -0.53
CA ALA A 45 -39.50 9.16 0.50
C ALA A 45 -39.02 7.90 1.23
N TYR A 46 -37.80 7.45 0.92
CA TYR A 46 -37.18 6.31 1.61
C TYR A 46 -36.78 6.69 3.03
N ASN A 47 -37.12 5.84 4.00
CA ASN A 47 -36.62 5.97 5.36
C ASN A 47 -35.20 5.39 5.46
N THR A 48 -34.19 6.23 5.21
CA THR A 48 -32.76 5.87 5.31
C THR A 48 -32.17 6.12 6.71
N SER A 49 -32.99 6.53 7.69
CA SER A 49 -32.58 6.93 9.04
C SER A 49 -32.59 5.78 10.07
N GLY A 50 -32.52 4.54 9.60
CA GLY A 50 -32.50 3.35 10.45
C GLY A 50 -31.41 3.43 11.54
N SER A 51 -31.75 3.02 12.76
CA SER A 51 -30.83 2.95 13.90
C SER A 51 -30.96 1.58 14.58
N LEU A 52 -30.10 1.29 15.56
CA LEU A 52 -30.12 0.01 16.28
C LEU A 52 -31.48 -0.22 16.94
N VAL A 53 -32.07 -1.40 16.72
CA VAL A 53 -33.31 -1.83 17.36
C VAL A 53 -33.02 -3.00 18.30
N PRO A 54 -33.21 -2.82 19.63
CA PRO A 54 -33.05 -3.90 20.60
C PRO A 54 -33.98 -5.09 20.31
N GLY A 55 -33.49 -6.31 20.55
CA GLY A 55 -34.27 -7.55 20.33
C GLY A 55 -34.49 -7.93 18.86
N LYS A 56 -33.86 -7.21 17.93
CA LYS A 56 -33.77 -7.56 16.50
C LYS A 56 -32.33 -7.85 16.11
N ILE A 57 -32.16 -8.55 14.99
CA ILE A 57 -30.87 -8.68 14.34
C ILE A 57 -30.62 -7.43 13.53
N ASN A 58 -29.56 -6.70 13.91
CA ASN A 58 -29.17 -5.43 13.28
C ASN A 58 -28.13 -5.71 12.21
N VAL A 59 -28.51 -5.50 10.95
CA VAL A 59 -27.65 -5.67 9.78
C VAL A 59 -27.00 -4.32 9.47
N HIS A 60 -25.71 -4.22 9.77
CA HIS A 60 -24.91 -3.04 9.52
C HIS A 60 -24.42 -3.02 8.06
N LEU A 61 -25.02 -2.17 7.23
CA LEU A 61 -24.59 -1.95 5.86
C LEU A 61 -23.42 -0.97 5.87
N VAL A 62 -22.23 -1.45 5.52
CA VAL A 62 -21.00 -0.64 5.44
C VAL A 62 -20.58 -0.55 3.97
N PRO A 63 -21.02 0.49 3.23
CA PRO A 63 -20.51 0.74 1.89
C PRO A 63 -19.00 0.99 1.93
N HIS A 64 -18.26 0.33 1.05
CA HIS A 64 -16.82 0.52 0.90
C HIS A 64 -16.41 0.31 -0.58
N SER A 65 -15.26 0.86 -0.95
CA SER A 65 -14.58 0.60 -2.23
C SER A 65 -13.16 0.18 -1.88
N HIS A 66 -12.68 -0.89 -2.51
CA HIS A 66 -11.30 -1.32 -2.37
C HIS A 66 -10.47 -0.77 -3.53
N ASP A 67 -9.62 0.21 -3.22
CA ASP A 67 -8.87 0.99 -4.20
C ASP A 67 -7.36 0.73 -4.08
N ASP A 68 -6.87 -0.26 -4.82
CA ASP A 68 -5.46 -0.63 -4.88
C ASP A 68 -4.56 0.55 -5.25
N VAL A 69 -3.43 0.67 -4.55
CA VAL A 69 -2.40 1.68 -4.81
C VAL A 69 -1.44 1.14 -5.87
N GLY A 70 -2.02 0.76 -7.00
CA GLY A 70 -1.37 0.02 -8.08
C GLY A 70 -1.45 -1.50 -7.87
N TRP A 71 -1.73 -2.23 -8.95
CA TRP A 71 -1.78 -3.70 -8.96
C TRP A 71 -1.80 -4.20 -10.41
N LEU A 72 -2.97 -4.10 -11.06
CA LEU A 72 -3.10 -4.37 -12.50
C LEU A 72 -2.77 -3.13 -13.33
N LYS A 73 -3.16 -1.95 -12.85
CA LYS A 73 -2.84 -0.63 -13.40
C LYS A 73 -1.92 0.12 -12.44
N THR A 74 -1.27 1.19 -12.91
CA THR A 74 -0.53 2.09 -12.01
C THR A 74 -1.49 2.92 -11.17
N ILE A 75 -0.97 3.56 -10.12
CA ILE A 75 -1.75 4.43 -9.21
C ILE A 75 -2.48 5.51 -9.99
N ASP A 76 -1.77 6.23 -10.86
CA ASP A 76 -2.34 7.35 -11.61
C ASP A 76 -3.38 6.84 -12.63
N GLN A 77 -3.18 5.65 -13.21
CA GLN A 77 -4.14 5.03 -14.13
C GLN A 77 -5.43 4.61 -13.42
N TYR A 78 -5.34 4.07 -12.20
CA TYR A 78 -6.52 3.83 -11.36
C TYR A 78 -7.20 5.14 -10.97
N TYR A 79 -6.43 6.15 -10.61
CA TYR A 79 -6.96 7.44 -10.17
C TYR A 79 -7.83 8.11 -11.24
N VAL A 80 -7.28 8.29 -12.45
CA VAL A 80 -7.96 8.98 -13.56
C VAL A 80 -8.88 8.07 -14.39
N GLY A 81 -8.89 6.77 -14.11
CA GLY A 81 -9.65 5.79 -14.88
C GLY A 81 -9.19 5.60 -16.32
N SER A 82 -7.88 5.68 -16.56
CA SER A 82 -7.29 5.39 -17.88
C SER A 82 -6.95 3.91 -18.04
N ASN A 83 -6.75 3.49 -19.30
CA ASN A 83 -6.32 2.13 -19.67
C ASN A 83 -7.23 1.00 -19.14
N ASN A 84 -8.56 1.22 -19.18
CA ASN A 84 -9.55 0.27 -18.65
C ASN A 84 -9.60 -1.07 -19.40
N SER A 85 -8.98 -1.18 -20.58
CA SER A 85 -8.79 -2.46 -21.27
C SER A 85 -8.00 -3.49 -20.45
N ILE A 86 -7.16 -3.05 -19.50
CA ILE A 86 -6.39 -3.93 -18.61
C ILE A 86 -7.27 -4.63 -17.57
N GLN A 87 -8.33 -3.97 -17.10
CA GLN A 87 -9.20 -4.46 -16.02
C GLN A 87 -10.47 -5.17 -16.54
N GLY A 88 -10.68 -5.18 -17.86
CA GLY A 88 -11.80 -5.88 -18.48
C GLY A 88 -13.08 -5.05 -18.51
N LYS A 89 -14.22 -5.68 -18.19
CA LYS A 89 -15.57 -5.07 -18.31
C LYS A 89 -15.85 -3.97 -17.28
N GLN A 90 -15.13 -3.95 -16.16
CA GLN A 90 -15.28 -2.95 -15.10
C GLN A 90 -14.19 -1.89 -15.26
N GLY A 91 -14.60 -0.66 -15.59
CA GLY A 91 -13.69 0.48 -15.54
C GLY A 91 -13.54 0.95 -14.10
N ALA A 92 -12.32 0.99 -13.56
CA ALA A 92 -12.05 1.63 -12.27
C ALA A 92 -11.55 3.06 -12.49
N CYS A 93 -12.29 4.03 -11.94
CA CYS A 93 -11.93 5.45 -11.89
C CYS A 93 -12.16 5.96 -10.47
N ILE A 94 -11.09 6.06 -9.69
CA ILE A 94 -11.19 6.49 -8.29
C ILE A 94 -11.75 7.92 -8.23
N GLN A 95 -11.37 8.80 -9.17
CA GLN A 95 -11.89 10.16 -9.20
C GLN A 95 -13.43 10.22 -9.25
N ASN A 96 -14.07 9.37 -10.06
CA ASN A 96 -15.53 9.30 -10.13
C ASN A 96 -16.15 8.81 -8.81
N VAL A 97 -15.50 7.87 -8.14
CA VAL A 97 -15.93 7.38 -6.81
C VAL A 97 -15.83 8.53 -5.81
N LEU A 98 -14.71 9.26 -5.79
CA LEU A 98 -14.54 10.40 -4.88
C LEU A 98 -15.60 11.49 -5.14
N ASP A 99 -15.80 11.88 -6.40
CA ASP A 99 -16.75 12.93 -6.78
C ASP A 99 -18.19 12.56 -6.37
N SER A 100 -18.61 11.33 -6.66
CA SER A 100 -19.96 10.84 -6.33
C SER A 100 -20.17 10.65 -4.83
N VAL A 101 -19.18 10.12 -4.10
CA VAL A 101 -19.28 9.90 -2.64
C VAL A 101 -19.28 11.24 -1.89
N VAL A 102 -18.43 12.20 -2.27
CA VAL A 102 -18.42 13.52 -1.65
C VAL A 102 -19.77 14.22 -1.83
N GLU A 103 -20.31 14.21 -3.05
CA GLU A 103 -21.64 14.78 -3.31
C GLU A 103 -22.74 14.07 -2.50
N ALA A 104 -22.70 12.73 -2.47
CA ALA A 104 -23.63 11.92 -1.69
C ALA A 104 -23.59 12.22 -0.18
N LEU A 105 -22.40 12.45 0.38
CA LEU A 105 -22.20 12.81 1.80
C LEU A 105 -22.65 14.24 2.12
N LEU A 106 -22.46 15.18 1.18
CA LEU A 106 -22.93 16.55 1.33
C LEU A 106 -24.46 16.66 1.31
N ASN A 107 -25.11 15.80 0.51
CA ASN A 107 -26.56 15.83 0.31
C ASN A 107 -27.36 15.23 1.49
N ASP A 108 -26.78 14.32 2.28
CA ASP A 108 -27.45 13.69 3.41
C ASP A 108 -26.55 13.64 4.65
N LYS A 109 -26.88 14.47 5.64
CA LYS A 109 -26.13 14.59 6.91
C LYS A 109 -26.14 13.31 7.76
N ASN A 110 -27.03 12.36 7.48
CA ASN A 110 -27.05 11.07 8.15
C ASN A 110 -26.01 10.09 7.56
N ARG A 111 -25.51 10.34 6.35
CA ARG A 111 -24.45 9.54 5.74
C ARG A 111 -23.12 9.92 6.35
N LYS A 112 -22.37 8.90 6.79
CA LYS A 112 -21.07 9.04 7.45
C LYS A 112 -20.04 8.22 6.72
N LEU A 113 -18.92 8.86 6.38
CA LEU A 113 -17.74 8.13 5.92
C LEU A 113 -17.02 7.52 7.14
N SER A 114 -16.39 6.36 6.95
CA SER A 114 -15.95 5.41 7.98
C SER A 114 -14.81 5.86 8.92
N SER A 115 -14.61 7.17 9.11
CA SER A 115 -13.70 7.77 10.10
C SER A 115 -14.31 8.92 10.91
N THR A 116 -15.59 9.24 10.73
CA THR A 116 -16.20 10.42 11.39
C THR A 116 -16.71 10.08 12.81
N GLY A 117 -15.85 10.28 13.80
CA GLY A 117 -16.32 10.79 15.11
C GLY A 117 -16.84 12.22 14.90
N GLY A 118 -18.01 12.54 15.43
CA GLY A 118 -18.82 13.72 15.09
C GLY A 118 -18.05 14.98 14.65
N GLY A 119 -18.15 15.33 13.35
CA GLY A 119 -17.62 16.55 12.77
C GLY A 119 -17.58 16.48 11.24
N ASP A 120 -18.29 17.42 10.59
CA ASP A 120 -18.31 17.83 9.16
C ASP A 120 -17.87 16.83 8.07
N SER A 121 -18.81 16.45 7.19
CA SER A 121 -18.78 15.38 6.18
C SER A 121 -17.84 15.60 4.97
N ARG A 122 -16.78 16.39 5.07
CA ARG A 122 -16.06 16.94 3.90
C ARG A 122 -14.71 16.29 3.57
N ALA A 123 -14.58 14.98 3.78
CA ALA A 123 -13.30 14.29 3.69
C ALA A 123 -13.42 12.88 3.12
N ILE A 124 -12.49 12.47 2.26
CA ILE A 124 -12.23 11.03 1.98
C ILE A 124 -10.86 10.63 2.55
N PRO A 125 -10.82 10.10 3.79
CA PRO A 125 -9.61 9.56 4.37
C PRO A 125 -9.27 8.17 3.84
N ARG A 126 -8.14 8.04 3.15
CA ARG A 126 -7.35 6.82 3.31
C ARG A 126 -6.87 6.84 4.77
N ARG A 127 -7.26 5.84 5.59
CA ARG A 127 -6.94 5.79 7.04
C ARG A 127 -5.44 5.78 7.30
N SER A 128 -4.69 5.29 6.32
CA SER A 128 -3.24 5.25 6.20
C SER A 128 -2.88 5.66 4.76
N TRP A 129 -1.61 5.86 4.40
CA TRP A 129 -1.29 6.18 2.99
C TRP A 129 -1.71 5.04 2.03
N CYS A 130 -1.51 3.78 2.43
CA CYS A 130 -2.05 2.59 1.77
C CYS A 130 -2.56 1.55 2.77
N MET A 131 -3.22 0.51 2.27
CA MET A 131 -3.42 -0.74 3.01
C MET A 131 -2.16 -1.59 2.78
N HIS A 132 -1.25 -1.57 3.75
CA HIS A 132 0.07 -2.20 3.59
C HIS A 132 0.01 -3.73 3.67
N ASP A 133 0.99 -4.40 3.06
CA ASP A 133 1.27 -5.81 3.35
C ASP A 133 1.69 -6.00 4.81
N GLU A 134 1.55 -7.22 5.34
CA GLU A 134 1.90 -7.57 6.71
C GLU A 134 3.04 -8.61 6.81
N ALA A 135 3.53 -9.16 5.70
CA ALA A 135 4.60 -10.17 5.72
C ALA A 135 5.99 -9.63 5.31
N ALA A 136 6.07 -8.87 4.22
CA ALA A 136 7.30 -8.40 3.61
C ALA A 136 7.65 -6.94 3.94
N VAL A 137 6.89 -6.31 4.83
CA VAL A 137 7.12 -4.95 5.32
C VAL A 137 8.02 -4.92 6.56
N HIS A 138 8.69 -3.80 6.78
CA HIS A 138 9.33 -3.51 8.05
C HIS A 138 8.43 -2.61 8.92
N TYR A 139 8.42 -2.83 10.23
CA TYR A 139 7.53 -2.09 11.15
C TYR A 139 7.74 -0.56 11.12
N ILE A 140 8.97 -0.11 10.82
CA ILE A 140 9.27 1.32 10.64
C ILE A 140 8.46 1.88 9.45
N ASP A 141 8.47 1.19 8.31
CA ASP A 141 7.73 1.66 7.12
C ASP A 141 6.22 1.59 7.34
N MET A 142 5.74 0.57 8.07
CA MET A 142 4.33 0.49 8.49
C MET A 142 3.93 1.73 9.30
N ILE A 143 4.75 2.11 10.29
CA ILE A 143 4.55 3.31 11.11
C ILE A 143 4.62 4.58 10.27
N ASP A 144 5.60 4.72 9.39
CA ASP A 144 5.82 5.92 8.60
C ASP A 144 4.64 6.17 7.64
N GLN A 145 4.19 5.15 6.92
CA GLN A 145 3.06 5.29 5.99
C GLN A 145 1.73 5.51 6.72
N THR A 146 1.54 4.93 7.92
CA THR A 146 0.38 5.19 8.79
C THR A 146 0.43 6.61 9.32
N THR A 147 1.60 7.07 9.76
CA THR A 147 1.82 8.42 10.27
C THR A 147 1.54 9.46 9.20
N LEU A 148 2.02 9.25 7.97
CA LEU A 148 1.77 10.14 6.84
C LEU A 148 0.26 10.28 6.57
N GLY A 149 -0.46 9.16 6.52
CA GLY A 149 -1.92 9.15 6.39
C GLY A 149 -2.60 9.89 7.55
N HIS A 150 -2.32 9.50 8.80
CA HIS A 150 -2.95 10.09 10.00
C HIS A 150 -2.69 11.60 10.12
N GLN A 151 -1.48 12.06 9.76
CA GLN A 151 -1.15 13.49 9.77
C GLN A 151 -1.99 14.27 8.78
N PHE A 152 -2.14 13.77 7.55
CA PHE A 152 -3.01 14.37 6.54
C PHE A 152 -4.46 14.47 7.06
N LEU A 153 -5.00 13.38 7.63
CA LEU A 153 -6.37 13.37 8.15
C LEU A 153 -6.61 14.35 9.28
N LYS A 154 -5.63 14.46 10.18
CA LYS A 154 -5.71 15.38 11.30
C LYS A 154 -5.61 16.83 10.84
N GLN A 155 -4.78 17.13 9.85
CA GLN A 155 -4.56 18.48 9.34
C GLN A 155 -5.74 18.98 8.49
N GLU A 156 -6.22 18.15 7.56
CA GLU A 156 -7.27 18.55 6.62
C GLU A 156 -8.67 18.44 7.24
N PHE A 157 -8.88 17.46 8.12
CA PHE A 157 -10.22 17.09 8.57
C PHE A 157 -10.40 17.10 10.08
N GLY A 158 -9.33 17.26 10.86
CA GLY A 158 -9.40 17.21 12.32
C GLY A 158 -9.79 15.83 12.87
N GLN A 159 -9.62 14.76 12.07
CA GLN A 159 -10.07 13.41 12.39
C GLN A 159 -8.90 12.48 12.71
N VAL A 160 -9.14 11.51 13.59
CA VAL A 160 -8.23 10.40 13.91
C VAL A 160 -9.00 9.08 13.74
N PRO A 161 -8.56 8.17 12.86
CA PRO A 161 -9.25 6.90 12.66
C PRO A 161 -9.26 6.06 13.95
N ARG A 162 -10.38 5.37 14.20
CA ARG A 162 -10.57 4.46 15.35
C ARG A 162 -10.44 2.98 14.99
N ILE A 163 -10.49 2.64 13.71
CA ILE A 163 -10.63 1.25 13.24
C ILE A 163 -9.56 0.96 12.18
N ALA A 164 -8.81 -0.14 12.34
CA ALA A 164 -7.97 -0.67 11.28
C ALA A 164 -8.79 -1.50 10.28
N TRP A 165 -8.44 -1.39 9.00
CA TRP A 165 -9.11 -2.08 7.90
C TRP A 165 -8.06 -2.72 6.99
N GLN A 166 -7.85 -4.02 7.16
CA GLN A 166 -6.85 -4.82 6.46
C GLN A 166 -7.54 -5.95 5.70
N ILE A 167 -8.50 -5.61 4.83
CA ILE A 167 -9.33 -6.62 4.18
C ILE A 167 -8.57 -7.47 3.16
N ASP A 168 -7.48 -6.96 2.59
CA ASP A 168 -6.79 -7.59 1.46
C ASP A 168 -5.33 -8.06 1.63
N PRO A 169 -4.57 -7.75 2.71
CA PRO A 169 -3.28 -8.39 2.95
C PRO A 169 -3.37 -9.91 3.05
N PHE A 170 -2.34 -10.62 2.57
CA PHE A 170 -2.38 -12.07 2.36
C PHE A 170 -1.93 -12.85 3.60
N GLY A 171 -2.71 -12.73 4.68
CA GLY A 171 -2.38 -13.16 6.04
C GLY A 171 -2.02 -11.96 6.92
N HIS A 172 -2.07 -12.14 8.24
CA HIS A 172 -1.99 -11.02 9.19
C HIS A 172 -0.94 -11.24 10.28
N SER A 173 -0.15 -10.21 10.54
CA SER A 173 0.98 -10.24 11.47
C SER A 173 0.56 -9.94 12.90
N ALA A 174 1.27 -10.52 13.87
CA ALA A 174 1.12 -10.13 15.27
C ALA A 174 1.41 -8.63 15.49
N VAL A 175 2.37 -8.08 14.74
CA VAL A 175 2.77 -6.65 14.78
C VAL A 175 1.62 -5.74 14.36
N GLN A 176 0.82 -6.13 13.36
CA GLN A 176 -0.37 -5.38 12.97
C GLN A 176 -1.37 -5.25 14.12
N ALA A 177 -1.55 -6.32 14.91
CA ALA A 177 -2.49 -6.31 16.02
C ALA A 177 -2.04 -5.39 17.16
N TYR A 178 -0.82 -5.60 17.68
CA TYR A 178 -0.40 -4.89 18.89
C TYR A 178 0.16 -3.49 18.58
N LEU A 179 0.93 -3.33 17.50
CA LEU A 179 1.65 -2.08 17.21
C LEU A 179 0.82 -1.16 16.32
N LEU A 180 0.44 -1.63 15.13
CA LEU A 180 -0.35 -0.84 14.17
C LEU A 180 -1.87 -0.97 14.41
N GLY A 181 -2.25 -1.60 15.52
CA GLY A 181 -3.60 -1.75 16.02
C GLY A 181 -3.75 -1.01 17.34
N ALA A 182 -3.46 -1.71 18.43
CA ALA A 182 -3.68 -1.20 19.79
C ALA A 182 -2.83 0.05 20.11
N GLU A 183 -1.51 0.04 19.88
CA GLU A 183 -0.62 1.17 20.23
C GLU A 183 -0.87 2.43 19.37
N VAL A 184 -1.34 2.27 18.13
CA VAL A 184 -1.80 3.40 17.30
C VAL A 184 -3.09 4.04 17.86
N GLY A 185 -3.81 3.32 18.72
CA GLY A 185 -5.05 3.78 19.36
C GLY A 185 -6.32 3.32 18.65
N PHE A 186 -6.27 2.22 17.89
CA PHE A 186 -7.47 1.63 17.30
C PHE A 186 -8.25 0.78 18.30
N ASP A 187 -9.57 0.90 18.26
CA ASP A 187 -10.48 0.08 19.05
C ASP A 187 -10.66 -1.32 18.47
N ALA A 188 -10.56 -1.44 17.15
CA ALA A 188 -10.74 -2.71 16.44
C ALA A 188 -9.97 -2.81 15.13
N LEU A 189 -9.73 -4.04 14.71
CA LEU A 189 -9.13 -4.44 13.44
C LEU A 189 -10.09 -5.38 12.69
N TYR A 190 -10.31 -5.11 11.41
CA TYR A 190 -11.11 -5.98 10.55
C TYR A 190 -10.32 -6.44 9.33
N PHE A 191 -10.42 -7.73 9.02
CA PHE A 191 -9.79 -8.32 7.85
C PHE A 191 -10.54 -9.53 7.30
N SER A 192 -10.21 -9.91 6.07
CA SER A 192 -10.82 -11.05 5.39
C SER A 192 -9.93 -12.28 5.41
N ARG A 193 -8.65 -12.18 5.04
CA ARG A 193 -7.83 -13.31 4.57
C ARG A 193 -7.14 -14.10 5.69
N ILE A 194 -7.76 -15.21 6.11
CA ILE A 194 -7.15 -16.26 6.95
C ILE A 194 -7.16 -17.61 6.25
N ASP A 195 -6.33 -18.53 6.71
CA ASP A 195 -6.32 -19.92 6.23
C ASP A 195 -7.73 -20.52 6.17
N TYR A 196 -8.04 -21.19 5.06
CA TYR A 196 -9.39 -21.70 4.80
C TYR A 196 -9.84 -22.76 5.82
N GLN A 197 -8.92 -23.55 6.40
CA GLN A 197 -9.26 -24.51 7.46
C GLN A 197 -9.50 -23.80 8.79
N ASP A 198 -8.69 -22.79 9.11
CA ASP A 198 -8.93 -21.93 10.29
C ASP A 198 -10.28 -21.21 10.17
N ARG A 199 -10.62 -20.68 8.98
CA ARG A 199 -11.92 -20.05 8.74
C ARG A 199 -13.06 -21.02 8.99
N GLN A 200 -13.01 -22.21 8.42
CA GLN A 200 -14.06 -23.22 8.63
C GLN A 200 -14.23 -23.53 10.12
N LYS A 201 -13.12 -23.77 10.84
CA LYS A 201 -13.14 -24.02 12.27
C LYS A 201 -13.73 -22.85 13.07
N ARG A 202 -13.39 -21.60 12.71
CA ARG A 202 -13.91 -20.40 13.39
C ARG A 202 -15.38 -20.16 13.12
N THR A 203 -15.86 -20.47 11.91
CA THR A 203 -17.29 -20.46 11.59
C THR A 203 -18.03 -21.47 12.45
N ASP A 204 -17.55 -22.71 12.53
CA ASP A 204 -18.19 -23.79 13.30
C ASP A 204 -18.21 -23.50 14.81
N THR A 205 -17.17 -22.83 15.31
CA THR A 205 -17.02 -22.49 16.74
C THR A 205 -17.47 -21.09 17.11
N LYS A 206 -18.00 -20.31 16.15
CA LYS A 206 -18.40 -18.90 16.33
C LYS A 206 -17.27 -18.02 16.90
N SER A 207 -16.04 -18.20 16.40
CA SER A 207 -14.82 -17.52 16.86
C SER A 207 -14.13 -16.69 15.77
N LEU A 208 -14.92 -16.15 14.85
CA LEU A 208 -14.49 -15.14 13.86
C LEU A 208 -14.35 -13.74 14.48
N GLU A 209 -14.93 -13.51 15.66
CA GLU A 209 -14.71 -12.31 16.46
C GLU A 209 -13.88 -12.71 17.70
N VAL A 210 -12.75 -12.04 17.90
CA VAL A 210 -11.77 -12.39 18.93
C VAL A 210 -11.23 -11.15 19.62
N VAL A 211 -10.69 -11.34 20.82
CA VAL A 211 -9.71 -10.40 21.39
C VAL A 211 -8.32 -10.90 20.98
N TRP A 212 -7.58 -10.12 20.21
CA TRP A 212 -6.28 -10.51 19.70
C TRP A 212 -5.15 -9.88 20.53
N ARG A 213 -4.36 -10.74 21.17
CA ARG A 213 -3.13 -10.41 21.89
C ARG A 213 -1.91 -10.71 21.01
N GLY A 214 -1.47 -9.70 20.26
CA GLY A 214 -0.32 -9.81 19.36
C GLY A 214 1.04 -9.80 20.06
N SER A 215 1.14 -9.27 21.28
CA SER A 215 2.42 -9.14 22.00
C SER A 215 2.48 -10.04 23.23
N LYS A 216 3.43 -10.98 23.24
CA LYS A 216 3.76 -11.78 24.44
C LYS A 216 4.33 -10.91 25.57
N THR A 217 5.01 -9.83 25.21
CA THR A 217 5.69 -8.94 26.16
C THR A 217 4.72 -7.98 26.85
N LEU A 218 3.87 -7.31 26.08
CA LEU A 218 2.92 -6.31 26.60
C LEU A 218 1.64 -6.98 27.12
N GLY A 219 1.36 -8.21 26.69
CA GLY A 219 0.23 -8.99 27.20
C GLY A 219 -1.09 -8.28 26.92
N SER A 220 -1.98 -8.26 27.91
CA SER A 220 -3.34 -7.73 27.75
C SER A 220 -3.43 -6.21 27.63
N SER A 221 -2.33 -5.46 27.84
CA SER A 221 -2.36 -3.99 27.72
C SER A 221 -2.49 -3.50 26.28
N VAL A 222 -2.28 -4.39 25.31
CA VAL A 222 -2.33 -4.13 23.86
C VAL A 222 -3.22 -5.14 23.14
N ASP A 223 -4.23 -5.65 23.84
CA ASP A 223 -5.28 -6.46 23.24
C ASP A 223 -6.15 -5.58 22.34
N ILE A 224 -6.51 -6.08 21.15
CA ILE A 224 -7.40 -5.38 20.21
C ILE A 224 -8.58 -6.28 19.79
N PHE A 225 -9.79 -5.72 19.74
CA PHE A 225 -10.94 -6.44 19.19
C PHE A 225 -10.71 -6.68 17.69
N THR A 226 -10.90 -7.91 17.24
CA THR A 226 -10.63 -8.29 15.86
C THR A 226 -11.81 -9.01 15.25
N GLY A 227 -12.32 -8.49 14.14
CA GLY A 227 -13.40 -9.11 13.36
C GLY A 227 -12.87 -9.70 12.05
N ILE A 228 -13.07 -11.00 11.89
CA ILE A 228 -12.68 -11.75 10.71
C ILE A 228 -13.91 -11.98 9.85
N PHE A 229 -13.87 -11.62 8.57
CA PHE A 229 -15.04 -11.82 7.71
C PHE A 229 -15.34 -13.31 7.48
N PRO A 230 -16.61 -13.74 7.40
CA PRO A 230 -16.95 -15.15 7.25
C PRO A 230 -16.51 -15.78 5.92
N LYS A 231 -16.26 -14.98 4.89
CA LYS A 231 -15.90 -15.47 3.55
C LYS A 231 -14.92 -14.54 2.86
N ASP A 232 -15.43 -13.44 2.32
CA ASP A 232 -14.65 -12.42 1.62
C ASP A 232 -15.13 -11.01 2.00
N TYR A 233 -14.50 -9.97 1.45
CA TYR A 233 -14.92 -8.56 1.61
C TYR A 233 -15.93 -8.08 0.55
N GLU A 234 -16.46 -9.02 -0.22
CA GLU A 234 -17.56 -8.84 -1.17
C GLU A 234 -18.94 -8.77 -0.47
N PRO A 235 -19.95 -8.14 -1.09
CA PRO A 235 -21.33 -8.23 -0.61
C PRO A 235 -21.81 -9.70 -0.56
N PRO A 236 -22.84 -9.99 0.25
CA PRO A 236 -23.35 -11.35 0.37
C PRO A 236 -23.88 -11.90 -0.98
N PRO A 237 -23.96 -13.23 -1.14
CA PRO A 237 -24.65 -13.85 -2.27
C PRO A 237 -26.09 -13.33 -2.41
N GLY A 238 -26.64 -13.36 -3.63
CA GLY A 238 -27.98 -12.82 -3.94
C GLY A 238 -27.99 -11.57 -4.81
N GLY A 239 -26.86 -11.25 -5.45
CA GLY A 239 -26.76 -10.15 -6.42
C GLY A 239 -26.93 -8.78 -5.76
N PHE A 240 -26.13 -8.50 -4.73
CA PHE A 240 -26.12 -7.20 -4.03
C PHE A 240 -24.98 -6.29 -4.51
N TYR A 241 -24.52 -6.50 -5.74
CA TYR A 241 -23.64 -5.56 -6.41
C TYR A 241 -24.49 -4.47 -7.04
N PHE A 242 -24.26 -3.22 -6.64
CA PHE A 242 -24.95 -2.07 -7.23
C PHE A 242 -23.98 -1.21 -8.04
N GLU A 243 -22.97 -1.87 -8.61
CA GLU A 243 -22.01 -1.25 -9.53
C GLU A 243 -22.64 -0.98 -10.89
N VAL A 244 -22.17 0.07 -11.56
CA VAL A 244 -22.69 0.45 -12.87
C VAL A 244 -22.39 -0.66 -13.88
N ASN A 245 -23.43 -1.13 -14.58
CA ASN A 245 -23.41 -2.26 -15.52
C ASN A 245 -23.17 -3.64 -14.91
N ASP A 246 -23.33 -3.81 -13.60
CA ASP A 246 -23.43 -5.15 -13.01
C ASP A 246 -24.73 -5.86 -13.43
N GLU A 247 -24.71 -7.18 -13.48
CA GLU A 247 -25.88 -7.99 -13.85
C GLU A 247 -26.85 -8.19 -12.67
N SER A 248 -26.49 -7.75 -11.47
CA SER A 248 -27.32 -7.81 -10.28
C SER A 248 -28.66 -7.09 -10.47
N PRO A 249 -29.77 -7.67 -10.00
CA PRO A 249 -31.09 -7.09 -10.19
C PRO A 249 -31.24 -5.78 -9.41
N VAL A 250 -31.67 -4.74 -10.11
CA VAL A 250 -32.07 -3.47 -9.50
C VAL A 250 -33.34 -3.66 -8.67
N ILE A 251 -33.49 -2.87 -7.61
CA ILE A 251 -34.74 -2.83 -6.84
C ILE A 251 -35.72 -1.95 -7.64
N GLN A 252 -36.76 -2.57 -8.21
CA GLN A 252 -37.86 -1.88 -8.87
C GLN A 252 -39.06 -1.85 -7.93
N ASP A 253 -39.31 -0.68 -7.37
CA ASP A 253 -40.32 -0.42 -6.34
C ASP A 253 -41.45 0.51 -6.80
N ASP A 254 -41.45 0.93 -8.07
CA ASP A 254 -42.57 1.61 -8.70
C ASP A 254 -43.61 0.57 -9.16
N PRO A 255 -44.79 0.50 -8.52
CA PRO A 255 -45.84 -0.46 -8.89
C PRO A 255 -46.46 -0.18 -10.27
N LEU A 256 -46.14 0.96 -10.90
CA LEU A 256 -46.60 1.31 -12.26
C LEU A 256 -45.66 0.83 -13.36
N LEU A 257 -44.46 0.38 -13.01
CA LEU A 257 -43.48 -0.18 -13.95
C LEU A 257 -43.57 -1.72 -13.96
N PHE A 258 -43.18 -2.31 -15.10
CA PHE A 258 -43.03 -3.76 -15.19
C PHE A 258 -41.89 -4.23 -14.27
N ASP A 259 -41.92 -5.52 -13.92
CA ASP A 259 -40.87 -6.19 -13.13
C ASP A 259 -40.70 -5.67 -11.69
N TYR A 260 -41.80 -5.25 -11.04
CA TYR A 260 -41.83 -4.93 -9.60
C TYR A 260 -41.33 -6.12 -8.77
N ASN A 261 -40.28 -5.92 -7.97
CA ASN A 261 -39.55 -7.02 -7.32
C ASN A 261 -39.22 -6.79 -5.83
N VAL A 262 -39.86 -5.82 -5.16
CA VAL A 262 -39.52 -5.46 -3.76
C VAL A 262 -39.54 -6.65 -2.81
N GLN A 263 -40.59 -7.48 -2.85
CA GLN A 263 -40.70 -8.62 -1.93
C GLN A 263 -39.58 -9.65 -2.15
N GLU A 264 -39.27 -9.96 -3.41
CA GLU A 264 -38.17 -10.85 -3.78
C GLU A 264 -36.83 -10.33 -3.25
N ARG A 265 -36.54 -9.03 -3.47
CA ARG A 265 -35.29 -8.42 -3.01
C ARG A 265 -35.18 -8.34 -1.48
N VAL A 266 -36.31 -8.16 -0.78
CA VAL A 266 -36.35 -8.25 0.68
C VAL A 266 -36.10 -9.68 1.16
N ASP A 267 -36.71 -10.68 0.51
CA ASP A 267 -36.52 -12.08 0.87
C ASP A 267 -35.07 -12.53 0.60
N ASP A 268 -34.46 -12.09 -0.50
CA ASP A 268 -33.03 -12.30 -0.79
C ASP A 268 -32.14 -11.69 0.31
N PHE A 269 -32.45 -10.47 0.74
CA PHE A 269 -31.69 -9.77 1.78
C PHE A 269 -31.84 -10.45 3.14
N VAL A 270 -33.05 -10.88 3.49
CA VAL A 270 -33.33 -11.65 4.71
C VAL A 270 -32.60 -13.00 4.67
N ALA A 271 -32.65 -13.72 3.55
CA ALA A 271 -31.97 -15.00 3.38
C ALA A 271 -30.45 -14.87 3.50
N ALA A 272 -29.89 -13.79 2.93
CA ALA A 272 -28.48 -13.45 3.10
C ALA A 272 -28.11 -13.09 4.55
N ALA A 273 -29.01 -12.42 5.27
CA ALA A 273 -28.80 -12.03 6.67
C ALA A 273 -28.96 -13.21 7.65
N LEU A 274 -29.94 -14.10 7.44
CA LEU A 274 -30.28 -15.20 8.36
C LEU A 274 -31.02 -16.37 7.68
N SER A 275 -30.69 -17.60 8.09
CA SER A 275 -31.55 -18.77 7.90
C SER A 275 -32.77 -18.72 8.85
N GLN A 276 -33.90 -18.27 8.31
CA GLN A 276 -35.28 -18.55 8.77
C GLN A 276 -35.68 -18.16 10.21
N ASP A 277 -35.91 -16.84 10.42
CA ASP A 277 -36.76 -16.20 11.45
C ASP A 277 -36.05 -15.37 12.55
N ALA A 278 -36.19 -14.05 12.43
CA ALA A 278 -36.50 -13.08 13.49
C ALA A 278 -36.33 -11.68 12.87
N ARG A 279 -37.42 -10.89 12.81
CA ARG A 279 -37.50 -9.51 12.31
C ARG A 279 -36.13 -8.78 12.26
N ILE A 280 -35.54 -8.68 11.08
CA ILE A 280 -34.28 -7.96 10.89
C ILE A 280 -34.49 -6.44 10.93
N ASN A 281 -33.42 -5.71 11.20
CA ASN A 281 -33.33 -4.27 11.08
C ASN A 281 -32.07 -3.93 10.31
N ALA A 282 -32.18 -3.25 9.17
CA ALA A 282 -31.03 -2.80 8.40
C ALA A 282 -30.75 -1.32 8.65
N LEU A 283 -29.48 -0.95 8.73
CA LEU A 283 -29.03 0.43 8.87
C LEU A 283 -27.75 0.66 8.08
N TYR A 284 -27.59 1.86 7.51
CA TYR A 284 -26.27 2.32 7.11
C TYR A 284 -25.40 2.50 8.35
N SER A 285 -24.15 2.04 8.26
CA SER A 285 -23.22 1.97 9.38
C SER A 285 -21.79 2.22 8.93
N THR A 286 -20.92 2.37 9.92
CA THR A 286 -19.47 2.30 9.78
C THR A 286 -18.94 1.12 10.61
N PRO A 287 -17.69 0.68 10.39
CA PRO A 287 -17.04 -0.30 11.27
C PRO A 287 -16.95 0.17 12.73
N SER A 288 -16.80 1.48 12.96
CA SER A 288 -16.78 2.04 14.33
C SER A 288 -18.12 1.91 15.03
N ILE A 289 -19.24 2.18 14.34
CA ILE A 289 -20.59 1.99 14.91
C ILE A 289 -20.86 0.51 15.20
N TYR A 290 -20.42 -0.39 14.32
CA TYR A 290 -20.51 -1.83 14.55
C TYR A 290 -19.67 -2.26 15.77
N THR A 291 -18.45 -1.74 15.89
CA THR A 291 -17.56 -2.00 17.05
C THR A 291 -18.18 -1.50 18.35
N ASP A 292 -18.70 -0.27 18.36
CA ASP A 292 -19.37 0.31 19.53
C ASP A 292 -20.59 -0.53 19.95
N ALA A 293 -21.37 -1.04 18.99
CA ALA A 293 -22.48 -1.95 19.26
C ALA A 293 -22.02 -3.29 19.85
N LYS A 294 -20.91 -3.86 19.36
CA LYS A 294 -20.32 -5.09 19.88
C LYS A 294 -19.77 -4.95 21.29
N HIS A 295 -19.09 -3.84 21.58
CA HIS A 295 -18.64 -3.53 22.94
C HIS A 295 -19.82 -3.30 23.89
N ALA A 296 -20.89 -2.63 23.43
CA ALA A 296 -22.10 -2.40 24.24
C ALA A 296 -22.87 -3.69 24.55
N ALA A 297 -22.80 -4.73 23.70
CA ALA A 297 -23.41 -6.03 23.96
C ALA A 297 -22.77 -6.76 25.15
N ASN A 298 -21.55 -6.38 25.56
CA ASN A 298 -20.82 -6.92 26.71
C ASN A 298 -20.68 -8.45 26.69
N GLU A 299 -20.39 -9.00 25.51
CA GLU A 299 -20.17 -10.43 25.30
C GLU A 299 -18.72 -10.83 25.62
N ALA A 300 -18.51 -12.10 26.01
CA ALA A 300 -17.17 -12.64 26.22
C ALA A 300 -16.60 -13.15 24.89
N TRP A 301 -15.45 -12.61 24.49
CA TRP A 301 -14.79 -12.96 23.23
C TRP A 301 -13.65 -13.96 23.45
N PRO A 302 -13.46 -14.94 22.54
CA PRO A 302 -12.31 -15.84 22.59
C PRO A 302 -10.98 -15.09 22.38
N LEU A 303 -9.94 -15.54 23.05
CA LEU A 303 -8.59 -14.99 22.93
C LEU A 303 -7.86 -15.59 21.72
N LYS A 304 -7.18 -14.74 20.93
CA LYS A 304 -6.23 -15.12 19.88
C LYS A 304 -4.84 -14.61 20.27
N MET A 305 -3.82 -15.44 20.10
CA MET A 305 -2.40 -15.11 20.30
C MET A 305 -1.62 -15.21 18.97
N ASP A 306 -0.41 -14.67 18.90
CA ASP A 306 0.51 -14.80 17.75
C ASP A 306 -0.08 -14.21 16.45
N ASP A 307 0.03 -14.87 15.29
CA ASP A 307 -0.28 -14.33 13.95
C ASP A 307 -1.27 -15.21 13.15
N PHE A 308 -1.60 -14.80 11.92
CA PHE A 308 -2.42 -15.55 10.96
C PHE A 308 -1.60 -15.94 9.71
N PHE A 309 -0.31 -16.26 9.89
CA PHE A 309 0.54 -16.75 8.81
C PHE A 309 0.83 -18.25 8.93
N PRO A 310 1.04 -18.96 7.79
CA PRO A 310 0.83 -18.51 6.42
C PRO A 310 -0.66 -18.55 6.00
N TYR A 311 -1.02 -17.77 4.99
CA TYR A 311 -2.37 -17.77 4.39
C TYR A 311 -2.51 -18.81 3.27
N ALA A 312 -3.65 -19.49 3.23
CA ALA A 312 -4.10 -20.30 2.09
C ALA A 312 -5.61 -20.14 1.88
N ASP A 313 -6.03 -19.85 0.66
CA ASP A 313 -7.45 -19.71 0.28
C ASP A 313 -8.12 -21.06 -0.05
N ARG A 314 -7.31 -22.07 -0.39
CA ARG A 314 -7.73 -23.44 -0.68
C ARG A 314 -6.55 -24.42 -0.56
N ALA A 315 -6.84 -25.71 -0.73
CA ALA A 315 -5.82 -26.74 -0.80
C ALA A 315 -4.77 -26.43 -1.88
N ASN A 316 -3.50 -26.73 -1.59
CA ASN A 316 -2.34 -26.51 -2.48
C ASN A 316 -2.06 -25.06 -2.90
N ALA A 317 -2.73 -24.07 -2.29
CA ALA A 317 -2.58 -22.66 -2.59
C ALA A 317 -2.08 -21.89 -1.35
N TYR A 318 -0.88 -22.23 -0.86
CA TYR A 318 -0.24 -21.44 0.21
C TYR A 318 0.44 -20.20 -0.38
N TRP A 319 0.02 -19.04 0.07
CA TRP A 319 0.48 -17.72 -0.39
C TRP A 319 1.78 -17.39 0.32
N THR A 320 2.83 -18.15 0.02
CA THR A 320 4.18 -17.96 0.59
C THR A 320 5.21 -17.64 -0.51
N GLY A 321 4.79 -17.61 -1.77
CA GLY A 321 5.62 -17.20 -2.90
C GLY A 321 5.95 -15.71 -2.84
N TYR A 322 4.95 -14.89 -2.47
CA TYR A 322 5.12 -13.43 -2.41
C TYR A 322 6.12 -12.97 -1.33
N PHE A 323 6.45 -13.83 -0.36
CA PHE A 323 7.53 -13.58 0.58
C PHE A 323 8.88 -13.34 -0.14
N THR A 324 9.06 -13.90 -1.34
CA THR A 324 10.30 -13.78 -2.14
C THR A 324 10.10 -13.14 -3.52
N SER A 325 8.87 -13.07 -4.05
CA SER A 325 8.59 -12.46 -5.36
C SER A 325 9.16 -11.04 -5.49
N ARG A 326 9.74 -10.71 -6.65
CA ARG A 326 10.45 -9.42 -6.91
C ARG A 326 11.46 -9.03 -5.81
N PRO A 327 12.48 -9.86 -5.52
CA PRO A 327 13.40 -9.61 -4.42
C PRO A 327 14.23 -8.33 -4.62
N ALA A 328 14.47 -7.91 -5.87
CA ALA A 328 15.14 -6.65 -6.17
C ALA A 328 14.33 -5.42 -5.73
N LEU A 329 13.00 -5.43 -5.91
CA LEU A 329 12.12 -4.35 -5.46
C LEU A 329 12.05 -4.32 -3.94
N LYS A 330 11.91 -5.49 -3.29
CA LYS A 330 11.99 -5.61 -1.82
C LYS A 330 13.27 -5.01 -1.26
N ALA A 331 14.42 -5.38 -1.83
CA ALA A 331 15.71 -4.82 -1.44
C ALA A 331 15.82 -3.31 -1.71
N TYR A 332 15.14 -2.80 -2.75
CA TYR A 332 15.16 -1.38 -3.08
C TYR A 332 14.29 -0.53 -2.16
N ALA A 333 13.13 -1.04 -1.73
CA ALA A 333 12.28 -0.41 -0.73
C ALA A 333 12.88 -0.49 0.68
N ALA A 334 13.54 -1.60 1.03
CA ALA A 334 14.23 -1.78 2.31
C ALA A 334 15.48 -0.90 2.50
N ARG A 335 15.92 -0.19 1.45
CA ARG A 335 16.99 0.83 1.56
C ARG A 335 16.46 2.06 2.28
N GLN A 336 16.09 1.90 3.53
CA GLN A 336 15.74 3.02 4.39
C GLN A 336 16.94 3.95 4.48
N LEU A 337 16.73 5.17 4.02
CA LEU A 337 17.62 6.27 4.34
C LEU A 337 16.96 6.98 5.53
N GLU A 338 17.62 6.90 6.69
CA GLU A 338 17.18 7.61 7.88
C GLU A 338 17.52 9.11 7.69
N PHE A 339 16.56 9.89 7.21
CA PHE A 339 16.80 11.29 6.85
C PHE A 339 16.47 12.29 7.95
N LEU A 340 17.19 13.40 7.90
CA LEU A 340 16.79 14.66 8.52
C LEU A 340 15.60 15.25 7.75
N LYS A 341 14.49 15.47 8.47
CA LYS A 341 13.18 15.86 7.90
C LYS A 341 13.15 17.22 7.20
N ARG A 342 14.18 18.06 7.35
CA ARG A 342 14.21 19.42 6.78
C ARG A 342 15.65 19.92 6.65
N GLY A 343 16.03 20.37 5.47
CA GLY A 343 17.33 21.03 5.24
C GLY A 343 17.17 22.48 4.80
N SER A 344 18.31 23.12 4.56
CA SER A 344 18.37 24.49 4.04
C SER A 344 17.71 24.58 2.65
N TYR A 345 17.13 25.75 2.32
CA TYR A 345 16.54 26.08 1.01
C TYR A 345 15.22 25.38 0.62
N GLY A 346 14.45 24.85 1.57
CA GLY A 346 13.10 24.33 1.28
C GLY A 346 13.07 22.95 0.62
N LEU A 347 14.21 22.26 0.52
CA LEU A 347 14.28 20.85 0.14
C LEU A 347 13.59 19.98 1.20
N THR A 348 12.79 19.01 0.76
CA THR A 348 12.02 18.10 1.63
C THR A 348 12.23 16.64 1.20
N THR A 349 11.92 15.71 2.11
CA THR A 349 11.90 14.27 1.82
C THR A 349 10.52 13.76 1.46
N ASN A 350 9.54 14.65 1.21
CA ASN A 350 8.14 14.28 1.06
C ASN A 350 7.93 13.30 -0.10
N SER A 351 8.55 13.55 -1.26
CA SER A 351 8.49 12.68 -2.44
C SER A 351 8.95 11.25 -2.14
N LEU A 352 10.03 11.09 -1.36
CA LEU A 352 10.49 9.77 -0.96
C LEU A 352 9.59 9.15 0.12
N ALA A 353 9.09 9.93 1.06
CA ALA A 353 8.14 9.46 2.06
C ALA A 353 6.86 8.91 1.40
N GLU A 354 6.32 9.62 0.40
CA GLU A 354 5.17 9.17 -0.38
C GLU A 354 5.48 7.93 -1.21
N ALA A 355 6.65 7.88 -1.87
CA ALA A 355 7.06 6.73 -2.67
C ALA A 355 7.27 5.46 -1.82
N LEU A 356 7.90 5.60 -0.65
CA LEU A 356 8.07 4.49 0.31
C LEU A 356 6.71 4.07 0.89
N ALA A 357 5.84 5.02 1.21
CA ALA A 357 4.51 4.73 1.73
C ALA A 357 3.63 3.99 0.71
N ILE A 358 3.71 4.37 -0.56
CA ILE A 358 3.12 3.64 -1.68
C ILE A 358 3.69 2.23 -1.78
N ALA A 359 5.02 2.10 -1.69
CA ALA A 359 5.70 0.82 -1.84
C ALA A 359 5.29 -0.21 -0.79
N GLN A 360 4.71 0.20 0.35
CA GLN A 360 4.23 -0.74 1.37
C GLN A 360 2.91 -1.44 1.02
N HIS A 361 2.19 -0.99 -0.02
CA HIS A 361 0.91 -1.59 -0.44
C HIS A 361 1.05 -3.10 -0.68
N HIS A 362 -0.04 -3.82 -0.43
CA HIS A 362 -0.08 -5.29 -0.50
C HIS A 362 0.08 -5.88 -1.90
N ASP A 363 0.18 -5.08 -2.97
CA ASP A 363 0.69 -5.54 -4.28
C ASP A 363 2.02 -4.94 -4.71
N ALA A 364 2.57 -4.01 -3.92
CA ALA A 364 3.85 -3.37 -4.22
C ALA A 364 5.03 -4.16 -3.62
N ILE A 365 5.24 -4.08 -2.30
CA ILE A 365 6.37 -4.75 -1.65
C ILE A 365 6.29 -6.28 -1.78
N THR A 366 5.08 -6.83 -1.89
CA THR A 366 4.80 -8.26 -2.07
C THR A 366 5.26 -8.76 -3.44
N GLY A 367 5.33 -7.88 -4.43
CA GLY A 367 5.74 -8.22 -5.79
C GLY A 367 4.67 -8.97 -6.58
N THR A 368 3.41 -8.67 -6.33
CA THR A 368 2.24 -9.34 -6.92
C THR A 368 1.49 -8.51 -7.97
N GLU A 369 1.96 -7.30 -8.22
CA GLU A 369 1.56 -6.41 -9.30
C GLU A 369 2.04 -6.85 -10.70
N LYS A 370 1.45 -6.26 -11.75
CA LYS A 370 1.94 -6.42 -13.13
C LYS A 370 3.30 -5.74 -13.33
N GLN A 371 4.11 -6.25 -14.27
CA GLN A 371 5.47 -5.73 -14.50
C GLN A 371 5.55 -4.21 -14.70
N HIS A 372 4.66 -3.63 -15.51
CA HIS A 372 4.68 -2.18 -15.76
C HIS A 372 4.33 -1.34 -14.51
N VAL A 373 3.63 -1.93 -13.54
CA VAL A 373 3.33 -1.30 -12.24
C VAL A 373 4.54 -1.40 -11.33
N ALA A 374 5.24 -2.55 -11.33
CA ALA A 374 6.53 -2.71 -10.64
C ALA A 374 7.56 -1.67 -11.13
N ASP A 375 7.59 -1.43 -12.45
CA ASP A 375 8.46 -0.42 -13.06
C ASP A 375 8.05 1.02 -12.63
N ASP A 376 6.75 1.29 -12.44
CA ASP A 376 6.25 2.56 -11.90
C ASP A 376 6.66 2.77 -10.43
N TYR A 377 6.56 1.74 -9.58
CA TYR A 377 7.06 1.80 -8.21
C TYR A 377 8.56 2.07 -8.15
N ALA A 378 9.36 1.34 -8.93
CA ALA A 378 10.80 1.54 -9.00
C ALA A 378 11.15 2.96 -9.47
N LYS A 379 10.40 3.51 -10.45
CA LYS A 379 10.56 4.89 -10.91
C LYS A 379 10.26 5.90 -9.81
N ARG A 380 9.15 5.75 -9.07
CA ARG A 380 8.77 6.64 -7.96
C ARG A 380 9.83 6.64 -6.86
N LEU A 381 10.29 5.45 -6.46
CA LEU A 381 11.38 5.30 -5.50
C LEU A 381 12.65 5.99 -6.00
N ALA A 382 13.04 5.81 -7.26
CA ALA A 382 14.23 6.43 -7.84
C ALA A 382 14.17 7.97 -7.83
N ILE A 383 13.00 8.55 -8.13
CA ILE A 383 12.77 10.00 -8.02
C ILE A 383 12.95 10.45 -6.57
N GLY A 384 12.29 9.78 -5.63
CA GLY A 384 12.39 10.09 -4.20
C GLY A 384 13.82 10.01 -3.67
N TYR A 385 14.55 8.94 -4.00
CA TYR A 385 15.96 8.78 -3.63
C TYR A 385 16.84 9.89 -4.19
N THR A 386 16.61 10.30 -5.44
CA THR A 386 17.38 11.37 -6.08
C THR A 386 17.17 12.72 -5.40
N GLU A 387 15.93 13.03 -5.01
CA GLU A 387 15.61 14.28 -4.31
C GLU A 387 16.16 14.28 -2.89
N ALA A 388 16.06 13.15 -2.20
CA ALA A 388 16.57 13.03 -0.83
C ALA A 388 18.11 13.01 -0.79
N ALA A 389 18.78 12.46 -1.81
CA ALA A 389 20.24 12.55 -1.94
C ALA A 389 20.73 14.02 -1.99
N LYS A 390 20.06 14.89 -2.77
CA LYS A 390 20.38 16.33 -2.83
C LYS A 390 20.25 17.02 -1.47
N LEU A 391 19.23 16.63 -0.70
CA LEU A 391 19.01 17.15 0.65
C LEU A 391 20.16 16.73 1.58
N VAL A 392 20.56 15.45 1.56
CA VAL A 392 21.67 14.94 2.35
C VAL A 392 22.97 15.65 1.97
N GLU A 393 23.25 15.80 0.68
CA GLU A 393 24.42 16.53 0.19
C GLU A 393 24.44 17.97 0.73
N SER A 394 23.34 18.72 0.59
CA SER A 394 23.25 20.10 1.09
C SER A 394 23.41 20.18 2.62
N THR A 395 22.85 19.22 3.35
CA THR A 395 22.92 19.18 4.81
C THR A 395 24.34 18.86 5.29
N LEU A 396 24.99 17.88 4.68
CA LEU A 396 26.38 17.52 4.99
C LEU A 396 27.35 18.66 4.64
N THR A 397 27.15 19.35 3.50
CA THR A 397 27.91 20.55 3.18
C THR A 397 27.75 21.61 4.28
N SER A 398 26.51 21.88 4.71
CA SER A 398 26.25 22.86 5.78
C SER A 398 26.85 22.46 7.14
N LEU A 399 26.88 21.16 7.47
CA LEU A 399 27.43 20.65 8.73
C LEU A 399 28.96 20.61 8.74
N THR A 400 29.59 20.56 7.57
CA THR A 400 31.06 20.46 7.43
C THR A 400 31.72 21.80 7.13
N GLU A 401 30.96 22.79 6.65
CA GLU A 401 31.43 24.16 6.50
C GLU A 401 31.69 24.79 7.87
N SER A 402 32.95 25.13 8.15
CA SER A 402 33.28 25.99 9.29
C SER A 402 32.71 27.38 9.03
N HIS A 403 31.89 27.91 9.94
CA HIS A 403 31.57 29.34 9.99
C HIS A 403 32.85 30.14 10.25
N SER A 404 33.64 30.35 9.21
CA SER A 404 34.77 31.28 9.24
C SER A 404 34.19 32.69 9.26
N SER A 405 33.87 33.17 10.45
CA SER A 405 33.65 34.59 10.72
C SER A 405 34.98 35.33 10.56
N SER A 406 35.35 35.69 9.33
CA SER A 406 36.29 36.80 9.09
C SER A 406 36.38 37.15 7.62
N GLY A 407 36.03 38.40 7.31
CA GLY A 407 36.82 39.23 6.42
C GLY A 407 36.51 39.13 4.94
N HIS A 408 36.24 40.29 4.35
CA HIS A 408 36.28 40.53 2.92
C HIS A 408 37.57 39.98 2.30
N ASP A 409 37.47 38.94 1.49
CA ASP A 409 38.30 38.82 0.29
C ASP A 409 37.56 37.95 -0.73
N GLY A 410 37.46 38.46 -1.96
CA GLY A 410 36.63 37.91 -3.05
C GLY A 410 37.19 36.64 -3.68
N GLY A 411 37.56 35.64 -2.87
CA GLY A 411 37.85 34.29 -3.33
C GLY A 411 36.59 33.43 -3.25
N ASP A 412 36.22 32.76 -4.34
CA ASP A 412 35.14 31.75 -4.36
C ASP A 412 35.31 30.80 -3.18
N ALA A 413 34.34 30.81 -2.25
CA ALA A 413 34.30 29.83 -1.17
C ALA A 413 34.27 28.43 -1.80
N VAL A 414 35.30 27.62 -1.54
CA VAL A 414 35.38 26.26 -2.05
C VAL A 414 34.27 25.44 -1.39
N THR A 415 33.10 25.39 -2.05
CA THR A 415 31.96 24.60 -1.59
C THR A 415 32.28 23.14 -1.87
N THR A 416 32.47 22.35 -0.82
CA THR A 416 32.71 20.91 -0.98
C THR A 416 31.37 20.26 -1.35
N LYS A 417 31.26 19.81 -2.60
CA LYS A 417 30.11 19.04 -3.08
C LYS A 417 30.32 17.56 -2.77
N PHE A 418 29.39 16.97 -2.05
CA PHE A 418 29.37 15.53 -1.80
C PHE A 418 28.63 14.81 -2.93
N GLU A 419 29.04 13.57 -3.21
CA GLU A 419 28.37 12.65 -4.12
C GLU A 419 28.17 11.32 -3.39
N GLN A 420 26.99 10.70 -3.55
CA GLN A 420 26.69 9.39 -2.98
C GLN A 420 26.73 8.29 -4.04
N CYS A 421 27.31 7.15 -3.68
CA CYS A 421 27.39 5.97 -4.55
C CYS A 421 26.33 4.92 -4.19
N SER A 422 25.17 4.96 -4.84
CA SER A 422 24.03 4.05 -4.59
C SER A 422 24.16 2.66 -5.23
N LEU A 423 25.18 2.45 -6.08
CA LEU A 423 25.40 1.25 -6.89
C LEU A 423 26.68 0.47 -6.50
N LEU A 424 27.09 0.58 -5.23
CA LEU A 424 28.22 -0.19 -4.70
C LEU A 424 27.98 -1.71 -4.78
N ASN A 425 26.75 -2.20 -4.79
CA ASN A 425 26.47 -3.64 -4.96
C ASN A 425 26.99 -4.20 -6.31
N ILE A 426 27.05 -3.36 -7.35
CA ILE A 426 27.59 -3.71 -8.67
C ILE A 426 28.95 -3.04 -8.92
N SER A 427 29.69 -2.71 -7.86
CA SER A 427 31.02 -2.09 -7.92
C SER A 427 31.07 -0.76 -8.66
N TYR A 428 30.00 0.04 -8.67
CA TYR A 428 29.93 1.33 -9.38
C TYR A 428 29.88 2.54 -8.44
N CYS A 429 30.93 3.37 -8.52
CA CYS A 429 31.07 4.62 -7.77
C CYS A 429 32.02 5.60 -8.52
N PRO A 430 31.50 6.46 -9.41
CA PRO A 430 32.32 7.38 -10.22
C PRO A 430 33.27 8.25 -9.39
N ALA A 431 32.80 8.73 -8.23
CA ALA A 431 33.60 9.55 -7.32
C ALA A 431 34.92 8.88 -6.88
N SER A 432 34.92 7.57 -6.62
CA SER A 432 36.12 6.83 -6.15
C SER A 432 36.94 6.19 -7.27
N GLU A 433 36.44 6.25 -8.51
CA GLU A 433 37.08 5.66 -9.69
C GLU A 433 37.91 6.66 -10.50
N SER A 434 38.03 7.90 -10.02
CA SER A 434 38.86 8.95 -10.63
C SER A 434 40.32 8.87 -10.17
N GLU A 435 41.25 9.29 -11.03
CA GLU A 435 42.66 9.42 -10.63
C GLU A 435 42.82 10.54 -9.60
N ILE A 436 43.35 10.17 -8.43
CA ILE A 436 43.66 11.12 -7.36
C ILE A 436 44.96 11.84 -7.73
N LYS A 437 44.83 13.08 -8.23
CA LYS A 437 45.98 13.93 -8.59
C LYS A 437 46.87 14.22 -7.38
N ASP A 438 48.17 14.38 -7.62
CA ASP A 438 49.14 14.73 -6.57
C ASP A 438 48.71 16.00 -5.82
N GLY A 439 48.81 15.94 -4.49
CA GLY A 439 48.37 17.01 -3.59
C GLY A 439 46.86 17.10 -3.36
N ARG A 440 46.03 16.27 -4.03
CA ARG A 440 44.59 16.16 -3.74
C ARG A 440 44.28 14.89 -2.96
N SER A 441 43.15 14.91 -2.26
CA SER A 441 42.61 13.74 -1.54
C SER A 441 41.18 13.52 -1.96
N LEU A 442 40.77 12.27 -2.10
CA LEU A 442 39.35 11.91 -2.08
C LEU A 442 38.88 11.95 -0.61
N VAL A 443 37.89 12.80 -0.33
CA VAL A 443 37.31 12.95 1.00
C VAL A 443 36.14 11.98 1.13
N VAL A 444 36.20 11.11 2.13
CA VAL A 444 35.12 10.17 2.47
C VAL A 444 34.53 10.58 3.80
N LEU A 445 33.30 11.11 3.75
CA LEU A 445 32.51 11.40 4.95
C LEU A 445 31.59 10.22 5.24
N VAL A 446 31.63 9.75 6.47
CA VAL A 446 30.82 8.63 6.95
C VAL A 446 29.87 9.15 8.01
N TYR A 447 28.57 9.00 7.79
CA TYR A 447 27.52 9.37 8.73
C TYR A 447 26.94 8.12 9.41
N ASN A 448 26.73 8.20 10.72
CA ASN A 448 26.09 7.16 11.51
C ASN A 448 24.74 7.66 12.01
N SER A 449 23.66 7.11 11.48
CA SER A 449 22.29 7.46 11.87
C SER A 449 21.81 6.75 13.14
N LEU A 450 22.60 5.83 13.69
CA LEU A 450 22.24 5.09 14.90
C LEU A 450 22.53 5.91 16.16
N GLY A 451 21.69 5.72 17.19
CA GLY A 451 21.85 6.32 18.52
C GLY A 451 23.02 5.78 19.36
N TRP A 452 23.95 5.04 18.76
CA TRP A 452 25.10 4.43 19.42
C TRP A 452 26.31 4.43 18.50
N ARG A 453 27.51 4.48 19.10
CA ARG A 453 28.79 4.44 18.39
C ARG A 453 28.90 3.17 17.56
N ARG A 454 29.33 3.31 16.30
CA ARG A 454 29.47 2.22 15.35
C ARG A 454 30.89 2.12 14.83
N GLU A 455 31.40 0.89 14.80
CA GLU A 455 32.63 0.53 14.10
C GLU A 455 32.26 -0.43 12.97
N ASP A 456 32.72 -0.13 11.75
CA ASP A 456 32.37 -0.91 10.56
C ASP A 456 33.51 -0.89 9.54
N ILE A 457 33.40 -1.71 8.49
CA ILE A 457 34.34 -1.71 7.36
C ILE A 457 33.65 -1.08 6.15
N ILE A 458 34.19 0.04 5.68
CA ILE A 458 33.74 0.61 4.39
C ILE A 458 34.52 -0.03 3.27
N ARG A 459 33.83 -0.29 2.15
CA ARG A 459 34.38 -0.90 0.94
C ARG A 459 33.99 -0.08 -0.29
N ILE A 460 34.98 0.51 -0.98
CA ILE A 460 34.77 1.34 -2.18
C ILE A 460 35.63 0.86 -3.36
N PRO A 461 35.15 0.95 -4.61
CA PRO A 461 35.92 0.53 -5.78
C PRO A 461 36.98 1.58 -6.13
N VAL A 462 38.20 1.13 -6.40
CA VAL A 462 39.34 2.00 -6.75
C VAL A 462 40.12 1.44 -7.93
N ILE A 463 40.81 2.32 -8.66
CA ILE A 463 41.59 1.99 -9.86
C ILE A 463 43.08 1.75 -9.60
N SER A 464 43.59 2.27 -8.47
CA SER A 464 45.01 2.25 -8.10
C SER A 464 45.25 1.34 -6.90
N ASP A 465 46.44 0.74 -6.84
CA ASP A 465 46.98 0.02 -5.67
C ASP A 465 47.90 0.90 -4.80
N ALA A 466 48.29 2.07 -5.31
CA ALA A 466 49.14 3.04 -4.63
C ALA A 466 48.30 4.04 -3.82
N ILE A 467 47.64 3.56 -2.77
CA ILE A 467 46.68 4.36 -1.98
C ILE A 467 47.08 4.38 -0.49
N LEU A 468 46.95 5.56 0.12
CA LEU A 468 47.06 5.79 1.57
C LEU A 468 45.72 6.30 2.12
N VAL A 469 45.27 5.74 3.24
CA VAL A 469 44.07 6.18 3.97
C VAL A 469 44.49 6.79 5.29
N THR A 470 44.02 8.00 5.58
CA THR A 470 44.21 8.68 6.87
C THR A 470 42.89 9.17 7.43
N ASP A 471 42.77 9.24 8.76
CA ASP A 471 41.66 9.94 9.41
C ASP A 471 41.88 11.47 9.44
N HIS A 472 40.96 12.17 10.11
CA HIS A 472 40.99 13.63 10.29
C HIS A 472 42.17 14.15 11.12
N GLU A 473 42.80 13.32 11.95
CA GLU A 473 44.01 13.68 12.71
C GLU A 473 45.30 13.40 11.91
N GLY A 474 45.16 12.86 10.68
CA GLY A 474 46.28 12.47 9.84
C GLY A 474 46.88 11.11 10.21
N LYS A 475 46.24 10.35 11.11
CA LYS A 475 46.70 9.02 11.49
C LYS A 475 46.39 8.03 10.36
N ILE A 476 47.38 7.20 10.04
CA ILE A 476 47.28 6.19 8.99
C ILE A 476 46.32 5.09 9.43
N ILE A 477 45.32 4.81 8.59
CA ILE A 477 44.36 3.72 8.77
C ILE A 477 44.84 2.51 7.99
N LYS A 478 44.97 1.38 8.68
CA LYS A 478 45.33 0.11 8.05
C LYS A 478 44.20 -0.31 7.11
N SER A 479 44.53 -0.46 5.83
CA SER A 479 43.57 -0.79 4.77
C SER A 479 43.95 -2.05 4.00
N GLN A 480 42.97 -2.64 3.32
CA GLN A 480 43.10 -3.86 2.55
C GLN A 480 42.60 -3.63 1.13
N LEU A 481 43.34 -4.15 0.15
CA LEU A 481 42.92 -4.17 -1.25
C LEU A 481 42.48 -5.58 -1.63
N LEU A 482 41.24 -5.69 -2.10
CA LEU A 482 40.65 -6.96 -2.57
C LEU A 482 40.42 -6.88 -4.09
N PRO A 483 40.99 -7.78 -4.90
CA PRO A 483 40.70 -7.84 -6.33
C PRO A 483 39.19 -7.96 -6.59
N ILE A 484 38.68 -7.23 -7.59
CA ILE A 484 37.28 -7.37 -8.03
C ILE A 484 37.16 -8.63 -8.89
N ASN A 485 36.25 -9.54 -8.51
CA ASN A 485 36.04 -10.78 -9.27
C ASN A 485 35.31 -10.53 -10.60
N SER A 486 35.48 -11.46 -11.55
CA SER A 486 34.90 -11.37 -12.90
C SER A 486 33.37 -11.32 -12.89
N ALA A 487 32.71 -12.02 -11.96
CA ALA A 487 31.26 -11.98 -11.80
C ALA A 487 30.74 -10.56 -11.50
N SER A 488 31.40 -9.85 -10.58
CA SER A 488 31.04 -8.46 -10.22
C SER A 488 31.26 -7.51 -11.40
N LEU A 489 32.35 -7.68 -12.16
CA LEU A 489 32.63 -6.88 -13.36
C LEU A 489 31.61 -7.13 -14.48
N SER A 490 31.14 -8.38 -14.63
CA SER A 490 30.07 -8.74 -15.58
C SER A 490 28.74 -8.10 -15.20
N LEU A 491 28.37 -8.14 -13.91
CA LEU A 491 27.19 -7.46 -13.39
C LEU A 491 27.28 -5.95 -13.61
N ARG A 492 28.42 -5.34 -13.27
CA ARG A 492 28.69 -3.91 -13.50
C ARG A 492 28.43 -3.51 -14.94
N LYS A 493 29.02 -4.22 -15.91
CA LYS A 493 28.88 -3.91 -17.34
C LYS A 493 27.42 -3.88 -17.78
N THR A 494 26.64 -4.87 -17.35
CA THR A 494 25.24 -5.03 -17.75
C THR A 494 24.34 -4.01 -17.05
N TYR A 495 24.43 -3.90 -15.73
CA TYR A 495 23.47 -3.14 -14.94
C TYR A 495 23.74 -1.62 -14.93
N VAL A 496 25.00 -1.19 -15.06
CA VAL A 496 25.29 0.25 -15.21
C VAL A 496 24.66 0.79 -16.50
N GLN A 497 24.79 0.07 -17.61
CA GLN A 497 24.15 0.45 -18.88
C GLN A 497 22.62 0.45 -18.76
N ALA A 498 22.04 -0.53 -18.05
CA ALA A 498 20.60 -0.62 -17.85
C ALA A 498 20.03 0.52 -17.00
N TYR A 499 20.74 0.92 -15.93
CA TYR A 499 20.26 1.93 -14.98
C TYR A 499 20.59 3.37 -15.40
N ILE A 500 21.77 3.59 -15.98
CA ILE A 500 22.30 4.93 -16.28
C ILE A 500 22.21 5.24 -17.79
N GLY A 501 21.95 4.24 -18.63
CA GLY A 501 21.86 4.40 -20.09
C GLY A 501 23.21 4.55 -20.79
N SER A 502 24.33 4.46 -20.06
CA SER A 502 25.68 4.54 -20.62
C SER A 502 26.62 3.51 -19.99
N SER A 503 27.60 3.08 -20.78
CA SER A 503 28.59 2.09 -20.33
C SER A 503 29.66 2.76 -19.48
N PRO A 504 30.16 2.11 -18.42
CA PRO A 504 31.19 2.70 -17.56
C PRO A 504 32.48 2.92 -18.37
N SER A 505 33.05 4.13 -18.27
CA SER A 505 34.29 4.52 -18.97
C SER A 505 35.55 3.97 -18.31
N VAL A 506 35.47 3.62 -17.02
CA VAL A 506 36.57 3.14 -16.20
C VAL A 506 36.21 1.78 -15.60
N THR A 507 37.22 0.92 -15.45
CA THR A 507 37.08 -0.39 -14.79
C THR A 507 37.91 -0.39 -13.50
N PRO A 508 37.28 -0.38 -12.31
CA PRO A 508 38.01 -0.50 -11.06
C PRO A 508 38.68 -1.86 -10.94
N LYS A 509 39.86 -1.89 -10.32
CA LYS A 509 40.67 -3.11 -10.16
C LYS A 509 40.53 -3.72 -8.78
N TYR A 510 40.32 -2.87 -7.77
CA TYR A 510 40.31 -3.29 -6.37
C TYR A 510 39.11 -2.70 -5.64
N TRP A 511 38.72 -3.41 -4.59
CA TRP A 511 37.98 -2.85 -3.49
C TRP A 511 38.96 -2.39 -2.42
N LEU A 512 38.92 -1.11 -2.07
CA LEU A 512 39.59 -0.59 -0.90
C LEU A 512 38.68 -0.77 0.31
N ALA A 513 39.11 -1.60 1.26
CA ALA A 513 38.42 -1.86 2.52
C ALA A 513 39.21 -1.28 3.70
N PHE A 514 38.56 -0.51 4.57
CA PHE A 514 39.20 0.04 5.77
C PHE A 514 38.18 0.22 6.91
N PRO A 515 38.62 0.06 8.17
CA PRO A 515 37.77 0.27 9.32
C PRO A 515 37.46 1.75 9.50
N VAL A 516 36.22 2.03 9.89
CA VAL A 516 35.76 3.34 10.30
C VAL A 516 35.12 3.25 11.68
N THR A 517 35.32 4.28 12.47
CA THR A 517 34.66 4.48 13.75
C THR A 517 33.88 5.79 13.64
N VAL A 518 32.60 5.76 14.00
CA VAL A 518 31.72 6.92 13.98
C VAL A 518 30.88 6.94 15.25
N GLU A 519 30.85 8.08 15.92
CA GLU A 519 30.06 8.27 17.13
C GLU A 519 28.54 8.25 16.86
N ALA A 520 27.75 8.15 17.93
CA ALA A 520 26.28 8.13 17.84
C ALA A 520 25.75 9.41 17.17
N LEU A 521 24.84 9.27 16.20
CA LEU A 521 24.25 10.39 15.44
C LEU A 521 25.28 11.38 14.90
N GLY A 522 26.48 10.89 14.55
CA GLY A 522 27.64 11.70 14.20
C GLY A 522 28.20 11.39 12.82
N PHE A 523 29.25 12.11 12.44
CA PHE A 523 30.02 11.82 11.24
C PHE A 523 31.52 11.78 11.52
N SER A 524 32.27 11.13 10.63
CA SER A 524 33.73 11.12 10.65
C SER A 524 34.28 11.20 9.24
N THR A 525 35.45 11.84 9.10
CA THR A 525 36.06 12.13 7.80
C THR A 525 37.36 11.36 7.64
N TYR A 526 37.51 10.74 6.47
CA TYR A 526 38.69 10.02 6.05
C TYR A 526 39.20 10.57 4.72
N PHE A 527 40.51 10.51 4.52
CA PHE A 527 41.19 11.04 3.35
C PHE A 527 41.93 9.93 2.63
N ILE A 528 41.71 9.82 1.33
CA ILE A 528 42.34 8.84 0.46
C ILE A 528 43.27 9.59 -0.49
N ARG A 529 44.55 9.22 -0.50
CA ARG A 529 45.61 9.89 -1.26
C ARG A 529 46.42 8.89 -2.10
N SER A 530 47.05 9.40 -3.14
CA SER A 530 48.11 8.67 -3.84
C SER A 530 49.31 8.45 -2.90
N SER A 531 49.89 7.25 -2.91
CA SER A 531 51.09 6.91 -2.14
C SER A 531 52.31 6.78 -3.07
N GLU A 532 53.40 7.44 -2.74
CA GLU A 532 54.68 7.32 -3.46
C GLU A 532 55.35 5.94 -3.26
N THR A 533 55.00 5.22 -2.18
CA THR A 533 55.51 3.88 -1.89
C THR A 533 54.41 2.82 -2.05
N ARG A 534 54.65 1.85 -2.94
CA ARG A 534 53.73 0.71 -3.16
C ARG A 534 53.79 -0.26 -1.98
N GLY A 535 52.62 -0.66 -1.47
CA GLY A 535 52.48 -1.85 -0.61
C GLY A 535 52.89 -1.72 0.86
N THR A 536 53.25 -0.54 1.36
CA THR A 536 53.64 -0.34 2.77
C THR A 536 52.46 -0.15 3.72
N HIS A 537 51.31 0.34 3.24
CA HIS A 537 50.18 0.73 4.10
C HIS A 537 48.83 0.08 3.75
N ALA A 538 48.65 -0.35 2.50
CA ALA A 538 47.54 -1.20 2.06
C ALA A 538 48.11 -2.53 1.57
N PHE A 539 47.67 -3.65 2.18
CA PHE A 539 48.14 -4.98 1.78
C PHE A 539 47.10 -5.69 0.91
N MET A 540 47.59 -6.43 -0.09
CA MET A 540 46.76 -7.18 -1.02
C MET A 540 46.36 -8.50 -0.38
N SER A 541 45.07 -8.81 -0.39
CA SER A 541 44.59 -10.12 0.05
C SER A 541 44.30 -11.02 -1.13
N ILE A 542 44.81 -12.25 -1.08
CA ILE A 542 44.38 -13.34 -1.95
C ILE A 542 43.27 -14.06 -1.20
N VAL A 543 42.09 -14.19 -1.81
CA VAL A 543 40.99 -14.98 -1.24
C VAL A 543 41.33 -16.45 -1.46
N ASP A 544 41.69 -17.14 -0.39
CA ASP A 544 41.84 -18.60 -0.37
C ASP A 544 40.47 -19.23 -0.10
N SER A 545 40.04 -20.12 -0.98
CA SER A 545 38.74 -20.80 -0.97
C SER A 545 38.71 -21.89 0.10
N SER A 546 38.81 -21.50 1.38
CA SER A 546 38.53 -22.43 2.48
C SER A 546 37.06 -22.39 2.87
N GLN A 547 36.34 -23.46 2.53
CA GLN A 547 35.02 -23.77 3.03
C GLN A 547 35.07 -23.92 4.55
N GLY A 548 34.65 -22.89 5.29
CA GLY A 548 34.55 -22.96 6.74
C GLY A 548 34.14 -21.63 7.36
N MET A 549 32.84 -21.41 7.54
CA MET A 549 32.35 -20.30 8.38
C MET A 549 32.59 -20.62 9.86
N LYS A 550 33.55 -19.92 10.49
CA LYS A 550 33.70 -19.90 11.96
C LYS A 550 32.96 -18.69 12.54
N ASN A 551 32.01 -18.91 13.45
CA ASN A 551 31.46 -17.85 14.27
C ASN A 551 32.53 -17.40 15.29
N SER A 552 33.10 -16.22 15.09
CA SER A 552 34.22 -15.68 15.88
C SER A 552 33.83 -15.10 17.25
N ALA A 553 32.55 -15.16 17.64
CA ALA A 553 32.07 -14.46 18.83
C ALA A 553 32.01 -15.28 20.14
N LYS A 554 31.96 -16.62 20.09
CA LYS A 554 31.70 -17.44 21.31
C LYS A 554 32.46 -18.78 21.43
N GLU A 555 33.49 -19.02 20.61
CA GLU A 555 34.21 -20.32 20.57
C GLU A 555 33.30 -21.57 20.39
N VAL A 556 32.04 -21.38 19.98
CA VAL A 556 31.12 -22.49 19.70
C VAL A 556 31.57 -23.16 18.41
N LYS A 557 32.23 -24.31 18.54
CA LYS A 557 32.56 -25.19 17.42
C LYS A 557 31.34 -26.06 17.12
N THR A 558 30.58 -25.67 16.10
CA THR A 558 29.51 -26.49 15.55
C THR A 558 29.74 -26.70 14.05
N SER A 559 29.31 -27.84 13.53
CA SER A 559 29.28 -28.07 12.09
C SER A 559 28.10 -27.28 11.50
N ILE A 560 28.35 -26.47 10.48
CA ILE A 560 27.33 -25.77 9.71
C ILE A 560 27.60 -26.10 8.25
N GLU A 561 26.58 -26.58 7.56
CA GLU A 561 26.61 -26.84 6.13
C GLU A 561 25.70 -25.82 5.43
N GLN A 562 26.21 -25.18 4.38
CA GLN A 562 25.45 -24.28 3.52
C GLN A 562 25.48 -24.84 2.11
N THR A 563 24.30 -25.13 1.57
CA THR A 563 24.12 -25.61 0.19
C THR A 563 23.14 -24.71 -0.54
N TYR A 564 23.19 -24.75 -1.87
CA TYR A 564 22.23 -24.07 -2.74
C TYR A 564 21.34 -25.11 -3.42
N SER A 565 20.05 -24.79 -3.53
CA SER A 565 19.06 -25.63 -4.21
C SER A 565 17.97 -24.74 -4.77
N TYR A 566 17.24 -25.23 -5.76
CA TYR A 566 16.03 -24.59 -6.27
C TYR A 566 14.83 -25.53 -6.22
N TYR A 567 13.65 -24.94 -6.19
CA TYR A 567 12.39 -25.66 -6.33
C TYR A 567 11.81 -25.41 -7.72
N VAL A 568 11.34 -26.47 -8.38
CA VAL A 568 10.58 -26.32 -9.63
C VAL A 568 9.14 -25.98 -9.26
N GLY A 569 8.59 -24.92 -9.85
CA GLY A 569 7.18 -24.55 -9.68
C GLY A 569 6.27 -25.59 -10.32
N ASN A 570 5.22 -25.99 -9.60
CA ASN A 570 4.18 -26.86 -10.14
C ASN A 570 3.28 -26.04 -11.09
N ASN A 571 2.96 -26.59 -12.27
CA ASN A 571 2.12 -25.93 -13.29
C ASN A 571 0.62 -26.20 -13.10
N GLY A 572 0.23 -26.93 -12.05
CA GLY A 572 -1.12 -27.44 -11.87
C GLY A 572 -1.37 -28.72 -12.68
N SER A 573 -2.59 -29.21 -12.58
CA SER A 573 -3.10 -30.40 -13.25
C SER A 573 -4.56 -30.18 -13.65
N GLU A 574 -5.14 -31.09 -14.43
CA GLU A 574 -6.58 -31.03 -14.74
C GLU A 574 -7.48 -31.14 -13.50
N ILE A 575 -7.02 -31.85 -12.45
CA ILE A 575 -7.76 -32.06 -11.20
C ILE A 575 -7.61 -30.85 -10.27
N ASP A 576 -6.40 -30.30 -10.20
CA ASP A 576 -6.08 -29.13 -9.38
C ASP A 576 -5.20 -28.19 -10.21
N PRO A 577 -5.80 -27.15 -10.83
CA PRO A 577 -5.10 -26.25 -11.75
C PRO A 577 -4.18 -25.24 -11.03
N GLN A 578 -4.09 -25.25 -9.70
CA GLN A 578 -3.28 -24.29 -8.95
C GLN A 578 -1.80 -24.37 -9.36
N ALA A 579 -1.29 -23.37 -10.07
CA ALA A 579 0.13 -23.25 -10.37
C ALA A 579 0.89 -22.49 -9.26
N SER A 580 2.21 -22.65 -9.21
CA SER A 580 3.07 -21.70 -8.50
C SER A 580 3.12 -20.39 -9.28
N GLY A 581 3.16 -19.26 -8.59
CA GLY A 581 3.19 -17.93 -9.21
C GLY A 581 3.66 -16.86 -8.23
N ALA A 582 3.32 -15.59 -8.52
CA ALA A 582 3.74 -14.46 -7.68
C ALA A 582 3.27 -14.60 -6.23
N TYR A 583 2.01 -15.03 -6.03
CA TYR A 583 1.41 -15.25 -4.71
C TYR A 583 1.77 -16.62 -4.12
N VAL A 584 1.49 -17.68 -4.86
CA VAL A 584 1.51 -19.08 -4.37
C VAL A 584 2.86 -19.74 -4.63
N PHE A 585 3.42 -20.35 -3.58
CA PHE A 585 4.55 -21.26 -3.70
C PHE A 585 4.04 -22.71 -3.65
N ARG A 586 4.03 -23.37 -4.81
CA ARG A 586 3.63 -24.78 -4.95
C ARG A 586 4.78 -25.55 -5.62
N PRO A 587 5.73 -26.12 -4.86
CA PRO A 587 6.85 -26.85 -5.46
C PRO A 587 6.42 -28.22 -6.01
N SER A 588 7.03 -28.65 -7.12
CA SER A 588 6.93 -30.02 -7.66
C SER A 588 8.13 -30.90 -7.32
N GLY A 589 9.27 -30.29 -6.96
CA GLY A 589 10.49 -30.98 -6.54
C GLY A 589 11.59 -30.02 -6.11
N LYS A 590 12.58 -30.52 -5.35
CA LYS A 590 13.78 -29.79 -4.89
C LYS A 590 15.02 -30.37 -5.57
N PHE A 591 15.87 -29.50 -6.12
CA PHE A 591 17.07 -29.88 -6.86
C PHE A 591 18.29 -29.12 -6.35
N PRO A 592 19.43 -29.79 -6.08
CA PRO A 592 20.66 -29.12 -5.67
C PRO A 592 21.26 -28.31 -6.82
N ILE A 593 21.92 -27.20 -6.50
CA ILE A 593 22.78 -26.47 -7.42
C ILE A 593 24.20 -26.90 -7.12
N GLU A 594 24.83 -27.62 -8.06
CA GLU A 594 26.25 -27.95 -7.94
C GLU A 594 27.06 -26.67 -8.06
N SER A 595 27.90 -26.38 -7.05
CA SER A 595 28.91 -25.33 -7.21
C SER A 595 29.96 -25.84 -8.18
N ASP A 596 30.18 -25.14 -9.29
CA ASP A 596 31.36 -25.39 -10.12
C ASP A 596 32.59 -25.36 -9.21
N LYS A 597 33.30 -26.49 -9.15
CA LYS A 597 34.59 -26.59 -8.47
C LYS A 597 35.58 -25.75 -9.26
N HIS A 598 35.71 -24.47 -8.88
CA HIS A 598 36.72 -23.55 -9.41
C HIS A 598 37.86 -23.35 -8.41
#